data_AF-A0A1L7VZZ0-F1
#
_entry.id   AF-A0A1L7VZZ0-F1
#
_cell.length_a   1.000
_cell.length_b   1.000
_cell.length_c   1.000
_cell.angle_alpha   90.00
_cell.angle_beta   90.00
_cell.angle_gamma   90.00
#
_symmetry.space_group_name_H-M   'P 1'
#
loop_
_entity.id
_entity.type
_entity.pdbx_description
1 polymer ?
#
loop_
_entity_poly.entity_id
_entity_poly.type
_entity_poly.pdbx_seq_one_letter_code
_entity_poly.pdbx_strand_id
1 'polypeptide(L)'
;MTSSPVHSDTKTQTPSVSISSNDCQVHGQSETPHLDRLLQNRPKAELQGLADAVDCLTHGDQCAKCAVQAAVTIVTGFLQELYTAKKTGKISKEDKKALKSEVKGLVKGIKGDVKARKKEIKGQ
;
A
#
# COMPACT_ATOMS: atom_id res chain seq x y z
N MET A 1 50.41 22.82 -31.75
CA MET A 1 49.12 22.16 -32.02
C MET A 1 48.63 21.61 -30.70
N THR A 2 47.64 22.28 -30.12
CA THR A 2 47.06 22.04 -28.79
C THR A 2 45.94 21.02 -28.90
N SER A 3 45.97 19.97 -28.07
CA SER A 3 44.87 19.02 -27.96
C SER A 3 44.40 18.99 -26.50
N SER A 4 43.28 19.66 -26.25
CA SER A 4 42.58 19.62 -24.97
C SER A 4 41.77 18.32 -24.83
N PRO A 5 41.66 17.71 -23.63
CA PRO A 5 40.74 16.60 -23.39
C PRO A 5 39.31 17.13 -23.20
N VAL A 6 38.35 16.52 -23.88
CA VAL A 6 36.91 16.75 -23.68
C VAL A 6 36.51 16.14 -22.34
N HIS A 7 36.11 17.00 -21.39
CA HIS A 7 35.36 16.59 -20.21
C HIS A 7 33.89 16.41 -20.61
N SER A 8 33.41 15.18 -20.63
CA SER A 8 31.98 14.90 -20.76
C SER A 8 31.32 15.02 -19.40
N ASP A 9 30.51 16.07 -19.26
CA ASP A 9 29.59 16.34 -18.16
C ASP A 9 28.78 15.08 -17.78
N THR A 10 29.07 14.49 -16.63
CA THR A 10 28.17 13.52 -16.00
C THR A 10 27.01 14.31 -15.41
N LYS A 11 26.00 14.57 -16.25
CA LYS A 11 24.69 15.01 -15.80
C LYS A 11 24.12 13.89 -14.95
N THR A 12 24.22 14.04 -13.62
CA THR A 12 23.48 13.27 -12.63
C THR A 12 22.02 13.26 -13.04
N GLN A 13 21.62 12.18 -13.69
CA GLN A 13 20.24 11.89 -13.99
C GLN A 13 19.65 11.45 -12.66
N THR A 14 19.00 12.38 -11.96
CA THR A 14 18.02 12.06 -10.93
C THR A 14 17.17 10.94 -11.52
N PRO A 15 17.05 9.76 -10.90
CA PRO A 15 16.15 8.75 -11.40
C PRO A 15 14.75 9.34 -11.24
N SER A 16 14.25 9.95 -12.30
CA SER A 16 12.83 10.15 -12.54
C SER A 16 12.30 8.73 -12.67
N VAL A 17 11.96 8.13 -11.53
CA VAL A 17 11.40 6.80 -11.51
C VAL A 17 10.06 6.93 -12.21
N SER A 18 10.04 6.55 -13.48
CA SER A 18 8.87 6.51 -14.32
C SER A 18 7.76 5.85 -13.52
N ILE A 19 6.70 6.61 -13.29
CA ILE A 19 5.50 6.17 -12.60
C ILE A 19 4.90 5.11 -13.53
N SER A 20 5.21 3.84 -13.30
CA SER A 20 4.43 2.76 -13.88
C SER A 20 3.06 2.86 -13.22
N SER A 21 2.11 3.45 -13.93
CA SER A 21 0.69 3.36 -13.58
C SER A 21 0.36 1.87 -13.52
N ASN A 22 0.28 1.31 -12.32
CA ASN A 22 -0.29 -0.02 -12.17
C ASN A 22 -1.77 0.11 -12.54
N ASP A 23 -2.11 -0.28 -13.77
CA ASP A 23 -3.50 -0.43 -14.17
C ASP A 23 -4.08 -1.63 -13.41
N CYS A 24 -5.05 -1.34 -12.56
CA CYS A 24 -5.94 -2.33 -11.98
C CYS A 24 -6.76 -2.96 -13.10
N GLN A 25 -6.72 -4.28 -13.24
CA GLN A 25 -7.53 -4.99 -14.25
C GLN A 25 -9.04 -4.76 -14.09
N VAL A 26 -9.49 -4.35 -12.90
CA VAL A 26 -10.90 -4.08 -12.60
C VAL A 26 -11.28 -2.62 -12.84
N HIS A 27 -10.39 -1.67 -12.53
CA HIS A 27 -10.71 -0.24 -12.51
C HIS A 27 -9.91 0.61 -13.53
N GLY A 28 -9.05 -0.01 -14.35
CA GLY A 28 -8.08 0.71 -15.16
C GLY A 28 -7.07 1.42 -14.25
N GLN A 29 -6.95 2.74 -14.36
CA GLN A 29 -5.99 3.49 -13.55
C GLN A 29 -6.31 3.38 -12.05
N SER A 30 -5.32 2.98 -11.25
CA SER A 30 -5.49 2.88 -9.80
C SER A 30 -5.88 4.23 -9.19
N GLU A 31 -6.91 4.22 -8.33
CA GLU A 31 -7.30 5.36 -7.52
C GLU A 31 -6.33 5.61 -6.35
N THR A 32 -5.42 4.66 -6.09
CA THR A 32 -4.45 4.72 -4.98
C THR A 32 -3.02 4.37 -5.42
N PRO A 33 -2.44 5.08 -6.41
CA PRO A 33 -1.16 4.70 -7.01
C PRO A 33 0.03 4.76 -6.04
N HIS A 34 -0.01 5.63 -5.02
CA HIS A 34 1.08 5.71 -4.04
C HIS A 34 1.04 4.55 -3.06
N LEU A 35 -0.15 4.11 -2.67
CA LEU A 35 -0.32 2.88 -1.87
C LEU A 35 0.17 1.65 -2.64
N ASP A 36 -0.18 1.51 -3.92
CA ASP A 36 0.20 0.34 -4.73
C ASP A 36 1.72 0.19 -4.81
N ARG A 37 2.42 1.29 -5.10
CA ARG A 37 3.89 1.30 -5.15
C ARG A 37 4.50 0.90 -3.81
N LEU A 38 3.90 1.32 -2.71
CA LEU A 38 4.41 1.01 -1.38
C LEU A 38 4.16 -0.46 -1.02
N LEU A 39 3.03 -1.03 -1.44
CA LEU A 39 2.70 -2.44 -1.31
C LEU A 39 3.60 -3.33 -2.18
N GLN A 40 3.96 -2.90 -3.40
CA GLN A 40 4.87 -3.65 -4.26
C GLN A 40 6.28 -3.81 -3.68
N ASN A 41 6.70 -2.91 -2.78
CA ASN A 41 8.02 -2.97 -2.14
C ASN A 41 8.04 -3.83 -0.86
N ARG A 42 6.95 -4.57 -0.56
CA ARG A 42 6.84 -5.34 0.69
C ARG A 42 7.52 -6.71 0.64
N PRO A 43 7.93 -7.23 1.82
CA PRO A 43 8.35 -8.62 1.93
C PRO A 43 7.20 -9.56 1.54
N LYS A 44 7.46 -10.46 0.59
CA LYS A 44 6.49 -11.47 0.14
C LYS A 44 5.92 -12.31 1.30
N ALA A 45 6.70 -12.52 2.37
CA ALA A 45 6.28 -13.28 3.54
C ALA A 45 5.07 -12.67 4.27
N GLU A 46 4.95 -11.35 4.35
CA GLU A 46 3.81 -10.70 5.02
C GLU A 46 2.53 -10.79 4.16
N LEU A 47 2.69 -10.68 2.84
CA LEU A 47 1.59 -10.87 1.88
C LEU A 47 1.11 -12.33 1.88
N GLN A 48 2.05 -13.28 1.95
CA GLN A 48 1.74 -14.69 2.09
C GLN A 48 1.00 -14.98 3.40
N GLY A 49 1.46 -14.43 4.52
CA GLY A 49 0.77 -14.62 5.81
C GLY A 49 -0.67 -14.07 5.82
N LEU A 50 -0.95 -13.01 5.05
CA LEU A 50 -2.32 -12.52 4.86
C LEU A 50 -3.15 -13.50 4.02
N ALA A 51 -2.58 -14.04 2.94
CA ALA A 51 -3.25 -15.05 2.12
C ALA A 51 -3.56 -16.31 2.94
N ASP A 52 -2.60 -16.80 3.72
CA ASP A 52 -2.76 -17.98 4.58
C ASP A 52 -3.84 -17.74 5.64
N ALA A 53 -3.90 -16.54 6.23
CA ALA A 53 -4.93 -16.19 7.20
C ALA A 53 -6.35 -16.19 6.58
N VAL A 54 -6.49 -15.76 5.31
CA VAL A 54 -7.76 -15.83 4.58
C VAL A 54 -8.09 -17.28 4.22
N ASP A 55 -7.10 -18.05 3.77
CA ASP A 55 -7.24 -19.45 3.40
C ASP A 55 -7.64 -20.34 4.60
N CYS A 56 -7.14 -20.02 5.80
CA CYS A 56 -7.57 -20.66 7.05
C CYS A 56 -9.07 -20.47 7.34
N LEU A 57 -9.70 -19.39 6.84
CA LEU A 57 -11.15 -19.18 7.00
C LEU A 57 -11.98 -20.09 6.10
N THR A 58 -11.40 -20.56 4.98
CA THR A 58 -12.09 -21.45 4.03
C THR A 58 -11.85 -22.92 4.35
N HIS A 59 -10.65 -23.29 4.79
CA HIS A 59 -10.25 -24.69 5.00
C HIS A 59 -10.44 -25.19 6.44
N GLY A 60 -10.67 -24.29 7.41
CA GLY A 60 -10.97 -24.66 8.79
C GLY A 60 -9.76 -25.10 9.62
N ASP A 61 -8.55 -24.90 9.10
CA ASP A 61 -7.28 -25.24 9.79
C ASP A 61 -7.07 -24.43 11.08
N GLN A 62 -7.75 -23.29 11.21
CA GLN A 62 -7.81 -22.48 12.42
C GLN A 62 -9.24 -22.00 12.68
N CYS A 63 -9.56 -21.70 13.94
CA CYS A 63 -10.85 -21.09 14.25
C CYS A 63 -10.94 -19.69 13.62
N ALA A 64 -12.15 -19.30 13.20
CA ALA A 64 -12.38 -18.03 12.51
C ALA A 64 -11.85 -16.82 13.29
N LYS A 65 -11.88 -16.86 14.63
CA LYS A 65 -11.34 -15.81 15.48
C LYS A 65 -9.82 -15.62 15.26
N CYS A 66 -9.05 -16.71 15.27
CA CYS A 66 -7.60 -16.66 15.12
C CYS A 66 -7.20 -16.17 13.73
N ALA A 67 -7.86 -16.68 12.69
CA ALA A 67 -7.62 -16.29 11.31
C ALA A 67 -7.96 -14.81 11.05
N VAL A 68 -9.11 -14.34 11.53
CA VAL A 68 -9.47 -12.90 11.44
C VAL A 68 -8.49 -12.04 12.23
N GLN A 69 -8.08 -12.46 13.42
CA GLN A 69 -7.13 -11.70 14.24
C GLN A 69 -5.76 -11.61 13.55
N ALA A 70 -5.26 -12.70 12.96
CA ALA A 70 -4.02 -12.71 12.20
C ALA A 70 -4.08 -11.74 11.00
N ALA A 71 -5.15 -11.81 10.20
CA ALA A 71 -5.35 -10.89 9.07
C ALA A 71 -5.39 -9.42 9.52
N VAL A 72 -6.12 -9.11 10.60
CA VAL A 72 -6.19 -7.74 11.16
C VAL A 72 -4.83 -7.27 11.68
N THR A 73 -4.06 -8.11 12.36
CA THR A 73 -2.72 -7.76 12.85
C THR A 73 -1.79 -7.43 11.69
N ILE A 74 -1.80 -8.22 10.62
CA ILE A 74 -0.98 -7.97 9.43
C ILE A 74 -1.39 -6.64 8.77
N VAL A 75 -2.70 -6.42 8.54
CA VAL A 75 -3.22 -5.18 7.94
C VAL A 75 -2.91 -3.94 8.80
N THR A 76 -3.03 -4.04 10.13
CA THR A 76 -2.73 -2.92 11.02
C THR A 76 -1.23 -2.63 11.10
N GLY A 77 -0.38 -3.66 11.06
CA GLY A 77 1.07 -3.51 10.88
C GLY A 77 1.41 -2.72 9.62
N PHE A 78 0.74 -3.02 8.49
CA PHE A 78 0.93 -2.26 7.25
C PHE A 78 0.62 -0.78 7.39
N LEU A 79 -0.52 -0.44 8.03
CA LEU A 79 -0.90 0.94 8.26
C LEU A 79 0.12 1.65 9.16
N GLN A 80 0.61 0.99 10.21
CA GLN A 80 1.56 1.57 11.14
C GLN A 80 2.91 1.88 10.49
N GLU A 81 3.41 1.00 9.63
CA GLU A 81 4.62 1.26 8.87
C GLU A 81 4.44 2.35 7.82
N LEU A 82 3.28 2.41 7.16
CA LEU A 82 2.91 3.52 6.28
C LEU A 82 2.95 4.86 7.03
N TYR A 83 2.43 4.90 8.26
CA TYR A 83 2.52 6.09 9.11
C TYR A 83 3.96 6.40 9.55
N THR A 84 4.79 5.38 9.74
CA THR A 84 6.18 5.53 10.16
C THR A 84 7.07 6.02 9.02
N ALA A 85 7.01 5.41 7.84
CA ALA A 85 7.72 5.85 6.63
C ALA A 85 7.39 7.31 6.28
N LYS A 86 6.13 7.71 6.53
CA LYS A 86 5.67 9.09 6.39
C LYS A 86 6.30 10.06 7.41
N LYS A 87 6.65 9.59 8.61
CA LYS A 87 7.31 10.41 9.65
C LYS A 87 8.82 10.51 9.44
N THR A 88 9.47 9.47 8.94
CA THR A 88 10.95 9.40 8.82
C THR A 88 11.53 10.16 7.62
N GLY A 89 10.72 10.88 6.83
CA GLY A 89 11.20 11.70 5.72
C GLY A 89 11.68 10.94 4.49
N LYS A 90 11.47 9.61 4.44
CA LYS A 90 11.82 8.75 3.29
C LYS A 90 10.90 8.96 2.07
N ILE A 91 9.90 9.83 2.19
CA ILE A 91 8.86 10.09 1.19
C ILE A 91 8.85 11.61 0.94
N SER A 92 8.75 12.02 -0.32
CA SER A 92 8.65 13.44 -0.70
C SER A 92 7.43 14.12 -0.06
N LYS A 93 7.42 15.46 -0.01
CA LYS A 93 6.26 16.18 0.57
C LYS A 93 5.00 15.96 -0.25
N GLU A 94 5.11 15.91 -1.58
CA GLU A 94 4.01 15.63 -2.50
C GLU A 94 3.45 14.22 -2.26
N ASP A 95 4.31 13.20 -2.30
CA ASP A 95 3.91 11.80 -2.13
C ASP A 95 3.31 11.57 -0.74
N LYS A 96 3.86 12.25 0.30
CA LYS A 96 3.33 12.18 1.66
C LYS A 96 1.91 12.73 1.76
N LYS A 97 1.59 13.80 1.04
CA LYS A 97 0.24 14.40 1.00
C LYS A 97 -0.72 13.49 0.24
N ALA A 98 -0.31 12.99 -0.93
CA ALA A 98 -1.10 12.09 -1.75
C ALA A 98 -1.41 10.79 -1.00
N LEU A 99 -0.39 10.11 -0.46
CA LEU A 99 -0.53 8.90 0.32
C LEU A 99 -1.39 9.09 1.58
N LYS A 100 -1.35 10.27 2.22
CA LYS A 100 -2.26 10.58 3.33
C LYS A 100 -3.71 10.67 2.88
N SER A 101 -3.96 11.27 1.72
CA SER A 101 -5.30 11.37 1.14
C SER A 101 -5.84 9.99 0.78
N GLU A 102 -5.05 9.18 0.09
CA GLU A 102 -5.40 7.82 -0.32
C GLU A 102 -5.71 6.92 0.89
N VAL A 103 -4.82 6.85 1.89
CA VAL A 103 -5.05 6.06 3.11
C VAL A 103 -6.30 6.56 3.85
N LYS A 104 -6.53 7.88 3.91
CA LYS A 104 -7.71 8.43 4.56
C LYS A 104 -8.99 8.10 3.79
N GLY A 105 -8.94 8.09 2.46
CA GLY A 105 -10.02 7.66 1.59
C GLY A 105 -10.40 6.21 1.86
N LEU A 106 -9.40 5.32 1.85
CA LEU A 106 -9.58 3.90 2.11
C LEU A 106 -10.21 3.63 3.49
N VAL A 107 -9.66 4.22 4.55
CA VAL A 107 -10.19 4.06 5.92
C VAL A 107 -11.61 4.59 6.05
N LYS A 108 -11.94 5.69 5.36
CA LYS A 108 -13.31 6.23 5.34
C LYS A 108 -14.27 5.29 4.61
N GLY A 109 -13.87 4.73 3.47
CA GLY A 109 -14.64 3.74 2.72
C GLY A 109 -14.99 2.54 3.59
N ILE A 110 -13.96 1.88 4.14
CA ILE A 110 -14.12 0.72 5.05
C ILE A 110 -15.05 1.07 6.23
N LYS A 111 -14.87 2.23 6.85
CA LYS A 111 -15.73 2.67 7.96
C LYS A 111 -17.19 2.88 7.51
N GLY A 112 -17.40 3.39 6.30
CA GLY A 112 -18.70 3.52 5.67
C GLY A 112 -19.37 2.16 5.53
N ASP A 113 -18.67 1.20 4.95
CA ASP A 113 -19.15 -0.16 4.70
C ASP A 113 -19.50 -0.89 6.00
N VAL A 114 -18.62 -0.82 7.01
CA VAL A 114 -18.88 -1.41 8.34
C VAL A 114 -20.13 -0.81 8.99
N LYS A 115 -20.33 0.51 8.85
CA LYS A 115 -21.53 1.18 9.38
C LYS A 115 -22.79 0.77 8.62
N ALA A 116 -22.71 0.63 7.30
CA ALA A 116 -23.82 0.18 6.46
C ALA A 116 -24.23 -1.25 6.86
N ARG A 117 -23.27 -2.18 6.86
CA ARG A 117 -23.44 -3.58 7.32
C ARG A 117 -24.04 -3.66 8.72
N LYS A 118 -23.56 -2.84 9.65
CA LYS A 118 -24.10 -2.79 11.03
C LYS A 118 -25.56 -2.32 11.07
N LYS A 119 -25.97 -1.39 10.21
CA LYS A 119 -27.37 -0.96 10.11
C LYS A 119 -28.25 -2.07 9.55
N GLU A 120 -27.78 -2.79 8.53
CA GLU A 120 -28.49 -3.95 7.96
C GLU A 120 -28.74 -5.02 9.04
N ILE A 121 -27.72 -5.37 9.82
CA ILE A 121 -27.84 -6.38 10.90
C ILE A 121 -28.79 -5.93 12.02
N LYS A 122 -28.83 -4.63 12.34
CA LYS A 122 -29.73 -4.09 13.37
C LYS A 122 -31.18 -3.91 12.89
N GLY A 123 -31.39 -3.91 11.58
CA GLY A 123 -32.71 -3.79 10.97
C GLY A 123 -33.38 -5.12 10.66
N GLN A 124 -32.66 -6.24 10.83
CA GLN A 124 -33.21 -7.60 10.95
C GLN A 124 -33.53 -7.89 12.42
#